data_AF-A0A7K3W135-F1
#
_entry.id   AF-A0A7K3W135-F1
#
_cell.length_a   1.000
_cell.length_b   1.000
_cell.length_c   1.000
_cell.angle_alpha   90.00
_cell.angle_beta   90.00
_cell.angle_gamma   90.00
#
_symmetry.space_group_name_H-M   'P 1'
#
loop_
_entity.id
_entity.type
_entity.pdbx_description
1 polymer ?
#
loop_
_entity_poly.entity_id
_entity_poly.type
_entity_poly.pdbx_seq_one_letter_code
_entity_poly.pdbx_strand_id
1 'polypeptide(L)'
;MTAPVPRPPLLIAGVAGALTVAAGLAGALGWPVPDRTTSGWQVADVAPSLLLLVAGGAALCLVVAAVLVRPATLGSPLATGAWWAMAVVAAAALVWHDLFLAALNDTGGPVIPVFDWLFAFVPAFVVALAGRRHGRAVQLRAAVGTGVVTVPLVALGSALTDGSTGVLTALAGGLYGAILFGVGPLAVATLLTLTPGDRPAATAR
;
A
#
# COMPACT_ATOMS: atom_id res chain seq x y z
N MET A 1 30.05 3.88 -16.94
CA MET A 1 28.90 3.44 -16.14
C MET A 1 27.63 3.98 -16.78
N THR A 2 26.78 3.12 -17.32
CA THR A 2 25.49 3.53 -17.91
C THR A 2 24.51 3.91 -16.80
N ALA A 3 23.80 5.02 -16.97
CA ALA A 3 22.79 5.42 -16.01
C ALA A 3 21.69 4.34 -15.92
N PRO A 4 21.23 3.94 -14.72
CA PRO A 4 20.22 2.90 -14.59
C PRO A 4 18.89 3.34 -15.24
N VAL A 5 18.34 2.51 -16.13
CA VAL A 5 17.06 2.79 -16.80
C VAL A 5 15.90 2.72 -15.77
N PRO A 6 14.99 3.71 -15.72
CA PRO A 6 13.81 3.67 -14.87
C PRO A 6 12.89 2.49 -15.25
N ARG A 7 12.31 1.83 -14.25
CA ARG A 7 11.34 0.73 -14.49
C ARG A 7 9.98 1.31 -14.91
N PRO A 8 9.29 0.68 -15.88
CA PRO A 8 7.99 1.16 -16.34
C PRO A 8 6.94 1.00 -15.23
N PRO A 9 5.99 1.95 -15.08
CA PRO A 9 4.92 1.87 -14.07
C PRO A 9 4.10 0.58 -14.13
N LEU A 10 3.91 0.02 -15.33
CA LEU A 10 3.19 -1.24 -15.54
C LEU A 10 3.85 -2.42 -14.82
N LEU A 11 5.19 -2.49 -14.84
CA LEU A 11 5.92 -3.53 -14.11
C LEU A 11 5.71 -3.38 -12.60
N ILE A 12 5.72 -2.15 -12.09
CA ILE A 12 5.51 -1.86 -10.67
C ILE A 12 4.10 -2.29 -10.26
N ALA A 13 3.08 -1.94 -11.06
CA ALA A 13 1.71 -2.36 -10.83
C ALA A 13 1.54 -3.88 -10.89
N GLY A 14 2.19 -4.56 -11.84
CA GLY A 14 2.17 -6.02 -11.93
C GLY A 14 2.77 -6.70 -10.70
N VAL A 15 3.91 -6.21 -10.20
CA VAL A 15 4.52 -6.73 -8.96
C VAL A 15 3.65 -6.43 -7.73
N ALA A 16 3.05 -5.23 -7.66
CA ALA A 16 2.09 -4.91 -6.59
C ALA A 16 0.89 -5.88 -6.60
N GLY A 17 0.34 -6.18 -7.78
CA GLY A 17 -0.75 -7.16 -7.93
C GLY A 17 -0.35 -8.57 -7.46
N ALA A 18 0.84 -9.04 -7.84
CA ALA A 18 1.35 -10.34 -7.39
C ALA A 18 1.55 -10.38 -5.86
N LEU A 19 2.13 -9.34 -5.27
CA LEU A 19 2.26 -9.20 -3.81
C LEU A 19 0.89 -9.17 -3.13
N THR A 20 -0.10 -8.51 -3.74
CA THR A 20 -1.47 -8.41 -3.21
C THR A 20 -2.13 -9.79 -3.13
N VAL A 21 -2.02 -10.59 -4.19
CA VAL A 21 -2.55 -11.96 -4.19
C VAL A 21 -1.82 -12.83 -3.15
N ALA A 22 -0.49 -12.74 -3.10
CA ALA A 22 0.31 -13.50 -2.13
C ALA A 22 -0.02 -13.12 -0.68
N ALA A 23 -0.19 -11.83 -0.40
CA ALA A 23 -0.55 -11.31 0.92
C ALA A 23 -1.97 -11.73 1.33
N GLY A 24 -2.94 -11.64 0.42
CA GLY A 24 -4.30 -12.13 0.66
C GLY A 24 -4.34 -13.64 0.95
N LEU A 25 -3.60 -14.44 0.17
CA LEU A 25 -3.45 -15.88 0.43
C LEU A 25 -2.80 -16.15 1.78
N ALA A 26 -1.77 -15.39 2.14
CA ALA A 26 -1.09 -15.55 3.42
C ALA A 26 -2.03 -15.20 4.59
N GLY A 27 -2.80 -14.12 4.51
CA GLY A 27 -3.79 -13.75 5.54
C GLY A 27 -4.89 -14.80 5.71
N ALA A 28 -5.26 -15.49 4.63
CA ALA A 28 -6.30 -16.51 4.63
C ALA A 28 -5.91 -17.86 5.29
N LEU A 29 -4.69 -17.99 5.85
CA LEU A 29 -4.19 -19.25 6.43
C LEU A 29 -4.67 -19.56 7.87
N GLY A 30 -5.61 -18.80 8.42
CA GLY A 30 -6.20 -19.08 9.73
C GLY A 30 -5.23 -18.81 10.90
N TRP A 31 -4.77 -17.57 11.01
CA TRP A 31 -3.82 -17.15 12.04
C TRP A 31 -4.44 -17.06 13.44
N PRO A 32 -3.65 -17.18 14.52
CA PRO A 32 -4.12 -16.95 15.87
C PRO A 32 -4.70 -15.53 16.02
N VAL A 33 -5.92 -15.44 16.56
CA VAL A 33 -6.62 -14.16 16.76
C VAL A 33 -6.05 -13.45 17.98
N PRO A 34 -5.59 -12.19 17.86
CA PRO A 34 -5.13 -11.41 18.99
C PRO A 34 -6.29 -10.80 19.78
N ASP A 35 -6.05 -10.48 21.05
CA ASP A 35 -7.07 -9.93 21.94
C ASP A 35 -7.17 -8.40 21.84
N ARG A 36 -8.37 -7.85 22.04
CA ARG A 36 -8.57 -6.39 22.17
C ARG A 36 -8.55 -5.98 23.63
N THR A 37 -7.79 -4.94 23.94
CA THR A 37 -7.83 -4.33 25.28
C THR A 37 -9.16 -3.61 25.55
N THR A 38 -9.44 -3.29 26.81
CA THR A 38 -10.64 -2.56 27.25
C THR A 38 -10.79 -1.16 26.62
N SER A 39 -9.71 -0.57 26.11
CA SER A 39 -9.74 0.71 25.39
C SER A 39 -10.33 0.62 23.98
N GLY A 40 -10.49 -0.61 23.45
CA GLY A 40 -10.98 -0.89 22.11
C GLY A 40 -9.95 -0.67 21.00
N TRP A 41 -8.96 0.21 21.15
CA TRP A 41 -8.01 0.57 20.08
C TRP A 41 -6.65 -0.11 20.17
N GLN A 42 -6.33 -0.74 21.30
CA GLN A 42 -5.08 -1.48 21.46
C GLN A 42 -5.30 -2.98 21.31
N VAL A 43 -4.38 -3.61 20.61
CA VAL A 43 -4.29 -5.05 20.42
C VAL A 43 -3.28 -5.60 21.43
N ALA A 44 -3.67 -6.60 22.19
CA ALA A 44 -2.84 -7.33 23.14
C ALA A 44 -2.64 -8.78 22.68
N ASP A 45 -1.70 -9.47 23.33
CA ASP A 45 -1.50 -10.91 23.15
C ASP A 45 -1.30 -11.36 21.70
N VAL A 46 -0.61 -10.52 20.91
CA VAL A 46 -0.31 -10.80 19.50
C VAL A 46 0.66 -11.98 19.40
N ALA A 47 0.20 -13.08 18.81
CA ALA A 47 1.03 -14.23 18.54
C ALA A 47 2.28 -13.81 17.73
N PRO A 48 3.51 -14.24 18.10
CA PRO A 48 4.73 -13.86 17.40
C PRO A 48 4.70 -14.22 15.91
N SER A 49 4.01 -15.30 15.54
CA SER A 49 3.85 -15.74 14.16
C SER A 49 3.03 -14.77 13.31
N LEU A 50 1.92 -14.23 13.86
CA LEU A 50 1.11 -13.20 13.21
C LEU A 50 1.89 -11.88 13.10
N LEU A 51 2.59 -11.48 14.17
CA LEU A 51 3.44 -10.29 14.13
C LEU A 51 4.53 -10.40 13.05
N LEU A 52 5.19 -11.56 12.96
CA LEU A 52 6.19 -11.84 11.93
C LEU A 52 5.59 -11.81 10.51
N LEU A 53 4.39 -12.33 10.33
CA LEU A 53 3.69 -12.26 9.04
C LEU A 53 3.46 -10.81 8.61
N VAL A 54 2.82 -10.02 9.48
CA VAL A 54 2.40 -8.65 9.14
C VAL A 54 3.61 -7.72 9.02
N ALA A 55 4.52 -7.74 9.99
CA ALA A 55 5.73 -6.91 9.95
C ALA A 55 6.70 -7.37 8.84
N GLY A 56 6.85 -8.68 8.64
CA GLY A 56 7.66 -9.24 7.57
C GLY A 56 7.11 -8.94 6.18
N GLY A 57 5.79 -9.03 6.01
CA GLY A 57 5.08 -8.63 4.79
C GLY A 57 5.27 -7.14 4.48
N ALA A 58 5.16 -6.28 5.50
CA ALA A 58 5.41 -4.84 5.36
C ALA A 58 6.86 -4.55 4.97
N ALA A 59 7.83 -5.19 5.64
CA ALA A 59 9.24 -5.05 5.31
C ALA A 59 9.55 -5.52 3.88
N LEU A 60 9.00 -6.67 3.46
CA LEU A 60 9.14 -7.18 2.10
C LEU A 60 8.58 -6.19 1.08
N CYS A 61 7.36 -5.69 1.28
CA CYS A 61 6.74 -4.73 0.38
C CYS A 61 7.55 -3.44 0.29
N LEU A 62 8.06 -2.93 1.42
CA LEU A 62 8.91 -1.74 1.48
C LEU A 62 10.23 -1.93 0.71
N VAL A 63 10.90 -3.08 0.88
CA VAL A 63 12.13 -3.43 0.15
C VAL A 63 11.86 -3.53 -1.35
N VAL A 64 10.79 -4.24 -1.75
CA VAL A 64 10.41 -4.40 -3.15
C VAL A 64 10.06 -3.04 -3.77
N ALA A 65 9.30 -2.20 -3.06
CA ALA A 65 8.98 -0.85 -3.48
C ALA A 65 10.24 0.00 -3.67
N ALA A 66 11.18 -0.03 -2.72
CA ALA A 66 12.44 0.71 -2.82
C ALA A 66 13.30 0.25 -4.01
N VAL A 67 13.35 -1.06 -4.25
CA VAL A 67 14.06 -1.66 -5.39
C VAL A 67 13.41 -1.27 -6.72
N LEU A 68 12.08 -1.24 -6.81
CA LEU A 68 11.31 -0.88 -8.01
C LEU A 68 11.36 0.61 -8.33
N VAL A 69 11.15 1.47 -7.33
CA VAL A 69 11.06 2.92 -7.49
C VAL A 69 12.45 3.52 -7.66
N ARG A 70 13.45 2.99 -6.92
CA ARG A 70 14.78 3.58 -6.74
C ARG A 70 14.68 5.03 -6.27
N PRO A 71 14.30 5.28 -5.00
CA PRO A 71 13.98 6.60 -4.49
C PRO A 71 15.06 7.66 -4.75
N ALA A 72 16.34 7.28 -4.70
CA ALA A 72 17.47 8.17 -5.02
C ALA A 72 17.42 8.80 -6.44
N THR A 73 16.62 8.24 -7.34
CA THR A 73 16.45 8.72 -8.72
C THR A 73 15.19 9.58 -8.91
N LEU A 74 14.54 10.02 -7.83
CA LEU A 74 13.32 10.86 -7.89
C LEU A 74 13.60 12.35 -8.17
N GLY A 75 14.84 12.72 -8.42
CA GLY A 75 15.23 14.04 -8.92
C GLY A 75 15.49 15.10 -7.84
N SER A 76 15.05 14.88 -6.60
CA SER A 76 15.38 15.77 -5.48
C SER A 76 15.48 15.01 -4.14
N PRO A 77 16.25 15.55 -3.17
CA PRO A 77 16.30 14.99 -1.81
C PRO A 77 14.96 15.08 -1.10
N LEU A 78 14.16 16.13 -1.36
CA LEU A 78 12.83 16.28 -0.81
C LEU A 78 11.88 15.18 -1.31
N ALA A 79 11.86 14.88 -2.62
CA ALA A 79 11.02 13.82 -3.17
C ALA A 79 11.45 12.44 -2.65
N THR A 80 12.76 12.20 -2.55
CA THR A 80 13.32 10.98 -1.95
C THR A 80 12.91 10.82 -0.48
N GLY A 81 13.07 11.88 0.31
CA GLY A 81 12.71 11.90 1.72
C GLY A 81 11.22 11.74 1.95
N ALA A 82 10.38 12.44 1.16
CA ALA A 82 8.94 12.30 1.20
C ALA A 82 8.50 10.87 0.86
N TRP A 83 9.12 10.25 -0.16
CA TRP A 83 8.84 8.87 -0.52
C TRP A 83 9.13 7.91 0.63
N TRP A 84 10.33 7.99 1.22
CA TRP A 84 10.69 7.12 2.36
C TRP A 84 9.80 7.36 3.58
N ALA A 85 9.59 8.62 3.96
CA ALA A 85 8.77 8.98 5.10
C ALA A 85 7.35 8.44 4.93
N MET A 86 6.72 8.67 3.78
CA MET A 86 5.36 8.23 3.52
C MET A 86 5.26 6.70 3.40
N ALA A 87 6.22 6.03 2.76
CA ALA A 87 6.22 4.57 2.67
C ALA A 87 6.38 3.89 4.03
N VAL A 88 7.28 4.39 4.89
CA VAL A 88 7.51 3.85 6.24
C VAL A 88 6.30 4.12 7.16
N VAL A 89 5.78 5.35 7.15
CA VAL A 89 4.58 5.70 7.94
C VAL A 89 3.39 4.87 7.51
N ALA A 90 3.16 4.70 6.21
CA ALA A 90 2.07 3.87 5.70
C ALA A 90 2.24 2.39 6.09
N ALA A 91 3.45 1.84 5.96
CA ALA A 91 3.75 0.48 6.38
C ALA A 91 3.47 0.27 7.87
N ALA A 92 3.96 1.17 8.74
CA ALA A 92 3.73 1.06 10.18
C ALA A 92 2.25 1.20 10.56
N ALA A 93 1.54 2.13 9.91
CA ALA A 93 0.11 2.34 10.14
C ALA A 93 -0.71 1.12 9.70
N LEU A 94 -0.37 0.52 8.55
CA LEU A 94 -1.04 -0.67 8.05
C LEU A 94 -0.70 -1.92 8.88
N VAL A 95 0.53 -2.06 9.39
CA VAL A 95 0.85 -3.15 10.34
C VAL A 95 -0.06 -3.09 11.57
N TRP A 96 -0.23 -1.89 12.14
CA TRP A 96 -1.14 -1.72 13.28
C TRP A 96 -2.60 -1.99 12.89
N HIS A 97 -3.04 -1.49 11.73
CA HIS A 97 -4.39 -1.69 11.21
C HIS A 97 -4.70 -3.17 10.93
N ASP A 98 -3.77 -3.92 10.33
CA ASP A 98 -3.91 -5.35 10.03
C ASP A 98 -4.05 -6.17 11.32
N LEU A 99 -3.28 -5.83 12.36
CA LEU A 99 -3.43 -6.45 13.68
C LEU A 99 -4.77 -6.09 14.33
N PHE A 100 -5.24 -4.86 14.15
CA PHE A 100 -6.55 -4.42 14.64
C PHE A 100 -7.70 -5.15 13.93
N LEU A 101 -7.60 -5.33 12.61
CA LEU A 101 -8.54 -6.10 11.80
C LEU A 101 -8.54 -7.59 12.18
N ALA A 102 -7.35 -8.19 12.38
CA ALA A 102 -7.23 -9.55 12.89
C ALA A 102 -7.92 -9.71 14.26
N ALA A 103 -7.82 -8.70 15.14
CA ALA A 103 -8.46 -8.70 16.46
C ALA A 103 -9.99 -8.49 16.39
N LEU A 104 -10.52 -7.94 15.30
CA LEU A 104 -11.95 -7.81 15.08
C LEU A 104 -12.60 -9.15 14.72
N ASN A 105 -11.93 -9.96 13.88
CA ASN A 105 -12.47 -11.22 13.39
C ASN A 105 -13.89 -11.04 12.76
N ASP A 106 -14.66 -12.12 12.59
CA ASP A 106 -16.04 -12.12 12.09
C ASP A 106 -17.06 -11.30 12.93
N THR A 107 -16.64 -10.60 13.99
CA THR A 107 -17.55 -9.83 14.84
C THR A 107 -18.03 -8.52 14.22
N GLY A 108 -17.46 -8.13 13.07
CA GLY A 108 -17.93 -6.98 12.29
C GLY A 108 -17.72 -5.66 13.01
N GLY A 109 -16.47 -5.18 13.03
CA GLY A 109 -16.17 -3.81 13.46
C GLY A 109 -16.70 -2.77 12.46
N PRO A 110 -16.96 -1.52 12.88
CA PRO A 110 -17.31 -0.47 11.96
C PRO A 110 -16.13 -0.20 11.02
N VAL A 111 -16.24 -0.65 9.77
CA VAL A 111 -15.41 -0.15 8.68
C VAL A 111 -15.74 1.32 8.53
N ILE A 112 -14.74 2.19 8.67
CA ILE A 112 -14.90 3.63 8.45
C ILE A 112 -14.12 3.94 7.17
N PRO A 113 -14.80 3.91 6.00
CA PRO A 113 -14.14 3.94 4.69
C PRO A 113 -13.16 5.10 4.52
N VAL A 114 -13.48 6.25 5.13
CA VAL A 114 -12.64 7.45 5.08
C VAL A 114 -11.29 7.22 5.75
N PHE A 115 -11.24 6.52 6.89
CA PHE A 115 -9.97 6.24 7.58
C PHE A 115 -9.13 5.25 6.78
N ASP A 116 -9.74 4.19 6.24
CA ASP A 116 -9.01 3.18 5.46
C ASP A 116 -8.41 3.77 4.19
N TRP A 117 -9.11 4.73 3.57
CA TRP A 117 -8.59 5.47 2.42
C TRP A 117 -7.33 6.26 2.73
N LEU A 118 -7.18 6.79 3.95
CA LEU A 118 -6.02 7.62 4.31
C LEU A 118 -4.70 6.86 4.16
N PHE A 119 -4.69 5.55 4.47
CA PHE A 119 -3.47 4.73 4.43
C PHE A 119 -2.90 4.58 3.03
N ALA A 120 -3.72 4.64 1.98
CA ALA A 120 -3.27 4.58 0.58
C ALA A 120 -3.24 5.97 -0.08
N PHE A 121 -4.24 6.81 0.21
CA PHE A 121 -4.41 8.12 -0.41
C PHE A 121 -3.29 9.09 -0.01
N VAL A 122 -3.07 9.28 1.29
CA VAL A 122 -2.14 10.32 1.79
C VAL A 122 -0.71 10.05 1.32
N PRO A 123 -0.16 8.83 1.44
CA PRO A 123 1.18 8.54 0.93
C PRO A 123 1.30 8.81 -0.56
N ALA A 124 0.35 8.31 -1.37
CA ALA A 124 0.37 8.49 -2.82
C ALA A 124 0.29 9.98 -3.19
N PHE A 125 -0.60 10.74 -2.55
CA PHE A 125 -0.81 12.15 -2.82
C PHE A 125 0.43 12.99 -2.49
N VAL A 126 0.97 12.84 -1.27
CA VAL A 126 2.13 13.62 -0.80
C VAL A 126 3.36 13.33 -1.68
N VAL A 127 3.61 12.06 -1.98
CA VAL A 127 4.75 11.64 -2.80
C VAL A 127 4.60 12.12 -4.24
N ALA A 128 3.40 12.01 -4.82
CA ALA A 128 3.14 12.52 -6.16
C ALA A 128 3.32 14.05 -6.24
N LEU A 129 2.84 14.77 -5.22
CA LEU A 129 3.00 16.22 -5.12
C LEU A 129 4.48 16.64 -5.02
N ALA A 130 5.27 15.92 -4.20
CA ALA A 130 6.71 16.15 -4.09
C ALA A 130 7.46 15.86 -5.40
N GLY A 131 6.99 14.89 -6.18
CA GLY A 131 7.52 14.52 -7.50
C GLY A 131 7.06 15.43 -8.64
N ARG A 132 6.04 16.28 -8.45
CA ARG A 132 5.33 16.99 -9.54
C ARG A 132 6.22 17.81 -10.45
N ARG A 133 7.29 18.43 -9.93
CA ARG A 133 8.24 19.26 -10.71
C ARG A 133 9.20 18.45 -11.58
N HIS A 134 9.27 17.13 -11.41
CA HIS A 134 10.24 16.25 -12.09
C HIS A 134 9.59 15.43 -13.22
N GLY A 135 8.38 15.81 -13.63
CA GLY A 135 7.66 15.22 -14.75
C GLY A 135 6.74 14.05 -14.37
N ARG A 136 5.78 13.79 -15.25
CA ARG A 136 4.70 12.80 -15.06
C ARG A 136 5.21 11.39 -14.78
N ALA A 137 6.29 10.97 -15.45
CA ALA A 137 6.85 9.64 -15.26
C ALA A 137 7.41 9.43 -13.83
N VAL A 138 8.09 10.44 -13.29
CA VAL A 138 8.63 10.40 -11.91
C VAL A 138 7.49 10.39 -10.90
N GLN A 139 6.50 11.26 -11.12
CA GLN A 139 5.31 11.35 -10.28
C GLN A 139 4.54 10.02 -10.21
N LEU A 140 4.21 9.44 -11.38
CA LEU A 140 3.52 8.15 -11.46
C LEU A 140 4.33 7.03 -10.82
N ARG A 141 5.64 6.97 -11.10
CA ARG A 141 6.52 5.95 -10.51
C ARG A 141 6.54 6.07 -8.98
N ALA A 142 6.60 7.29 -8.44
CA ALA A 142 6.64 7.52 -7.01
C ALA A 142 5.31 7.14 -6.34
N ALA A 143 4.17 7.53 -6.92
CA ALA A 143 2.83 7.22 -6.43
C ALA A 143 2.49 5.72 -6.54
N VAL A 144 2.72 5.11 -7.70
CA VAL A 144 2.52 3.65 -7.85
C VAL A 144 3.47 2.88 -6.94
N GLY A 145 4.65 3.44 -6.68
CA GLY A 145 5.61 2.94 -5.72
C GLY A 145 5.07 2.81 -4.29
N THR A 146 4.27 3.77 -3.82
CA THR A 146 3.61 3.63 -2.49
C THR A 146 2.54 2.54 -2.52
N GLY A 147 1.90 2.33 -3.67
CA GLY A 147 0.94 1.24 -3.89
C GLY A 147 1.52 -0.16 -3.74
N VAL A 148 2.81 -0.34 -4.02
CA VAL A 148 3.53 -1.61 -3.77
C VAL A 148 3.57 -1.94 -2.27
N VAL A 149 3.48 -0.93 -1.40
CA VAL A 149 3.43 -1.09 0.06
C VAL A 149 1.98 -1.21 0.54
N THR A 150 1.13 -0.27 0.14
CA THR A 150 -0.18 -0.12 0.76
C THR A 150 -1.18 -1.16 0.29
N VAL A 151 -1.20 -1.49 -1.02
CA VAL A 151 -2.23 -2.38 -1.57
C VAL A 151 -2.09 -3.83 -1.06
N PRO A 152 -0.88 -4.43 -1.01
CA PRO A 152 -0.75 -5.78 -0.46
C PRO A 152 -1.07 -5.87 1.03
N LEU A 153 -0.71 -4.85 1.82
CA LEU A 153 -1.02 -4.83 3.25
C LEU A 153 -2.52 -4.67 3.51
N VAL A 154 -3.21 -3.80 2.76
CA VAL A 154 -4.69 -3.74 2.82
C VAL A 154 -5.33 -5.10 2.50
N ALA A 155 -4.80 -5.83 1.52
CA ALA A 155 -5.28 -7.17 1.19
C ALA A 155 -5.03 -8.16 2.32
N LEU A 156 -3.86 -8.09 2.97
CA LEU A 156 -3.50 -8.91 4.11
C LEU A 156 -4.46 -8.68 5.28
N GLY A 157 -4.63 -7.43 5.74
CA GLY A 157 -5.53 -7.10 6.84
C GLY A 157 -6.98 -7.47 6.57
N SER A 158 -7.46 -7.23 5.34
CA SER A 158 -8.82 -7.62 4.95
C SER A 158 -8.99 -9.15 4.97
N ALA A 159 -8.02 -9.92 4.46
CA ALA A 159 -8.06 -11.38 4.52
C ALA A 159 -7.93 -11.95 5.94
N LEU A 160 -7.19 -11.28 6.83
CA LEU A 160 -7.06 -11.66 8.24
C LEU A 160 -8.39 -11.51 9.00
N THR A 161 -9.27 -10.59 8.58
CA THR A 161 -10.58 -10.38 9.22
C THR A 161 -11.51 -11.57 8.99
N ASP A 162 -11.47 -12.14 7.78
CA ASP A 162 -12.37 -13.21 7.32
C ASP A 162 -11.75 -14.63 7.48
N GLY A 163 -10.60 -14.75 8.17
CA GLY A 163 -9.76 -15.96 8.17
C GLY A 163 -10.46 -17.24 8.67
N SER A 164 -11.53 -17.12 9.47
CA SER A 164 -12.35 -18.23 9.98
C SER A 164 -13.38 -18.75 8.98
N THR A 165 -13.70 -18.00 7.93
CA THR A 165 -14.77 -18.33 6.96
C THR A 165 -14.31 -19.19 5.78
N GLY A 166 -13.00 -19.49 5.72
CA GLY A 166 -12.37 -20.33 4.70
C GLY A 166 -11.52 -19.54 3.69
N VAL A 167 -10.53 -20.22 3.11
CA VAL A 167 -9.46 -19.60 2.31
C VAL A 167 -9.99 -18.77 1.13
N LEU A 168 -11.00 -19.28 0.42
CA LEU A 168 -11.54 -18.60 -0.76
C LEU A 168 -12.28 -17.31 -0.38
N THR A 169 -13.08 -17.36 0.68
CA THR A 169 -13.83 -16.21 1.20
C THR A 169 -12.87 -15.13 1.70
N ALA A 170 -11.88 -15.52 2.51
CA ALA A 170 -10.86 -14.62 3.02
C ALA A 170 -10.02 -13.99 1.89
N LEU A 171 -9.65 -14.77 0.87
CA LEU A 171 -8.96 -14.22 -0.30
C LEU A 171 -9.85 -13.23 -1.07
N ALA A 172 -11.12 -13.56 -1.27
CA ALA A 172 -12.05 -12.67 -1.97
C ALA A 172 -12.27 -11.36 -1.20
N GLY A 173 -12.45 -11.42 0.12
CA GLY A 173 -12.51 -10.26 1.00
C GLY A 173 -11.22 -9.44 0.96
N GLY A 174 -10.06 -10.12 1.02
CA GLY A 174 -8.73 -9.56 0.81
C GLY A 174 -8.61 -8.72 -0.47
N LEU A 175 -8.95 -9.33 -1.60
CA LEU A 175 -8.88 -8.68 -2.91
C LEU A 175 -9.91 -7.55 -3.04
N TYR A 176 -11.11 -7.73 -2.50
CA TYR A 176 -12.14 -6.69 -2.47
C TYR A 176 -11.67 -5.46 -1.70
N GLY A 177 -11.14 -5.66 -0.48
CA GLY A 177 -10.57 -4.59 0.34
C GLY A 177 -9.40 -3.90 -0.36
N ALA A 178 -8.51 -4.66 -0.99
CA ALA A 178 -7.38 -4.12 -1.75
C ALA A 178 -7.84 -3.24 -2.92
N ILE A 179 -8.89 -3.62 -3.64
CA ILE A 179 -9.44 -2.84 -4.74
C ILE A 179 -10.08 -1.55 -4.21
N LEU A 180 -10.95 -1.65 -3.20
CA LEU A 180 -11.76 -0.53 -2.73
C LEU A 180 -10.95 0.47 -1.90
N PHE A 181 -10.09 -0.03 -1.01
CA PHE A 181 -9.35 0.76 -0.02
C PHE A 181 -7.85 0.91 -0.33
N GLY A 182 -7.30 0.11 -1.26
CA GLY A 182 -5.94 0.26 -1.75
C GLY A 182 -5.88 0.98 -3.10
N VAL A 183 -6.43 0.36 -4.14
CA VAL A 183 -6.33 0.82 -5.53
C VAL A 183 -7.16 2.08 -5.78
N GLY A 184 -8.41 2.12 -5.30
CA GLY A 184 -9.31 3.26 -5.42
C GLY A 184 -8.68 4.59 -4.96
N PRO A 185 -8.34 4.74 -3.66
CA PRO A 185 -7.71 5.95 -3.13
C PRO A 185 -6.37 6.28 -3.81
N LEU A 186 -5.56 5.28 -4.17
CA LEU A 186 -4.30 5.51 -4.89
C LEU A 186 -4.53 6.08 -6.29
N ALA A 187 -5.52 5.57 -7.02
CA ALA A 187 -5.90 6.08 -8.33
C ALA A 187 -6.40 7.53 -8.21
N VAL A 188 -7.25 7.83 -7.22
CA VAL A 188 -7.74 9.19 -6.96
C VAL A 188 -6.59 10.14 -6.62
N ALA A 189 -5.70 9.78 -5.69
CA ALA A 189 -4.53 10.59 -5.33
C ALA A 189 -3.63 10.87 -6.54
N THR A 190 -3.42 9.86 -7.37
CA THR A 190 -2.63 9.99 -8.60
C THR A 190 -3.31 10.95 -9.57
N LEU A 191 -4.60 10.76 -9.86
CA LEU A 191 -5.37 11.61 -10.77
C LEU A 191 -5.39 13.08 -10.34
N LEU A 192 -5.59 13.35 -9.05
CA LEU A 192 -5.64 14.71 -8.50
C LEU A 192 -4.30 15.45 -8.61
N THR A 193 -3.19 14.73 -8.68
CA THR A 193 -1.86 15.36 -8.73
C THR A 193 -1.32 15.45 -10.15
N LEU A 194 -1.87 14.69 -11.10
CA LEU A 194 -1.45 14.75 -12.50
C LEU A 194 -1.68 16.16 -13.06
N THR A 195 -0.60 16.80 -13.50
CA THR A 195 -0.70 18.05 -14.26
C THR A 195 -1.21 17.72 -15.68
N PRO A 196 -2.20 18.47 -16.22
CA PRO A 196 -2.55 18.39 -17.63
C PRO A 196 -1.27 18.56 -18.45
N GLY A 197 -0.90 17.54 -19.22
CA GLY A 197 0.38 17.52 -19.93
C GLY A 197 0.46 18.70 -20.89
N ASP A 198 1.64 19.32 -20.94
CA ASP A 198 2.06 20.20 -22.02
C ASP A 198 1.61 19.56 -23.34
N ARG A 199 0.63 20.20 -23.99
CA ARG A 199 0.28 19.82 -25.36
C ARG A 199 1.58 19.89 -26.15
N PRO A 200 1.95 18.87 -26.93
CA PRO A 200 3.05 19.02 -27.87
C PRO A 200 2.76 20.30 -28.64
N ALA A 201 3.63 21.29 -28.52
CA ALA A 201 3.49 22.55 -29.22
C ALA A 201 3.20 22.17 -30.66
N ALA A 202 1.97 22.47 -31.11
CA ALA A 202 1.54 22.16 -32.45
C ALA A 202 2.65 22.67 -33.36
N THR A 203 3.34 21.75 -34.03
CA THR A 203 4.39 22.07 -34.98
C THR A 203 3.72 22.89 -36.05
N ALA A 204 3.79 24.21 -35.90
CA ALA A 204 3.47 25.15 -36.95
C ALA A 204 4.53 24.95 -38.02
N ARG A 205 4.19 24.19 -39.07
CA ARG A 205 4.76 24.25 -40.41
C ARG A 205 3.86 23.49 -41.37
#